data_AF-Q9RUT9-F1
#
_entry.id   AF-Q9RUT9-F1
#
_cell.length_a   1.000
_cell.length_b   1.000
_cell.length_c   1.000
_cell.angle_alpha   90.00
_cell.angle_beta   90.00
_cell.angle_gamma   90.00
#
_symmetry.space_group_name_H-M   'P 1'
#
loop_
_entity.id
_entity.type
_entity.pdbx_description
1 polymer ?
#
loop_
_entity_poly.entity_id
_entity_poly.type
_entity_poly.pdbx_seq_one_letter_code
_entity_poly.pdbx_strand_id
1 'polypeptide(L)'
;MTDPASPTPAAGAAQHRREAPRSVRAAVVTISDTRTPDTDESGRYLAEQLTASGHELVERLIVRDDAVEIRSAVVRLMRVADVVLTSGGTGIAGRDVTVPVIESLLVKPIPGFGELFRMLSYGQVRGAAMLSRALGGLGRGALVFALPGSLGAVQTAWEGILRDELGHLVYEMVRQGQPQARPAAPVPAPAAREALFTDLSSPPPLDVPGTPLPAAPASDWAGHRRGAALGTAGEAQPGVKLGRHSQHPSTYERTPLVRPGDAARTPGEEER
;
A
#
# COMPACT_ATOMS: atom_id res chain seq x y z
N MET A 1 -24.27 -39.96 -20.34
CA MET A 1 -23.21 -39.01 -20.69
C MET A 1 -22.97 -38.19 -19.44
N THR A 2 -22.08 -38.67 -18.58
CA THR A 2 -21.82 -38.14 -17.24
C THR A 2 -20.80 -37.02 -17.31
N ASP A 3 -21.15 -35.91 -16.69
CA ASP A 3 -20.36 -34.67 -16.56
C ASP A 3 -19.04 -34.93 -15.79
N PRO A 4 -17.85 -34.54 -16.28
CA PRO A 4 -16.61 -34.74 -15.54
C PRO A 4 -16.51 -33.74 -14.38
N ALA A 5 -16.26 -34.30 -13.19
CA ALA A 5 -16.11 -33.61 -11.92
C ALA A 5 -15.23 -32.34 -12.00
N SER A 6 -15.78 -31.25 -11.47
CA SER A 6 -15.04 -30.03 -11.14
C SER A 6 -13.82 -30.34 -10.25
N PRO A 7 -12.65 -29.71 -10.48
CA PRO A 7 -11.47 -29.98 -9.69
C PRO A 7 -11.70 -29.56 -8.23
N THR A 8 -11.43 -30.48 -7.31
CA THR A 8 -11.37 -30.22 -5.87
C THR A 8 -10.34 -29.12 -5.60
N PRO A 9 -10.64 -28.10 -4.78
CA PRO A 9 -9.62 -27.11 -4.42
C PRO A 9 -8.44 -27.83 -3.75
N ALA A 10 -7.23 -27.52 -4.22
CA ALA A 10 -5.99 -28.22 -3.86
C ALA A 10 -5.85 -28.34 -2.34
N ALA A 11 -5.80 -29.58 -1.84
CA ALA A 11 -5.80 -29.93 -0.41
C ALA A 11 -4.74 -29.18 0.43
N GLY A 12 -3.64 -28.71 -0.18
CA GLY A 12 -2.59 -27.94 0.49
C GLY A 12 -3.03 -26.56 0.97
N ALA A 13 -3.79 -25.80 0.17
CA ALA A 13 -4.22 -24.44 0.54
C ALA A 13 -5.22 -24.46 1.72
N ALA A 14 -6.12 -25.44 1.73
CA ALA A 14 -7.09 -25.63 2.82
C ALA A 14 -6.43 -26.09 4.13
N GLN A 15 -5.36 -26.90 4.04
CA GLN A 15 -4.62 -27.36 5.22
C GLN A 15 -3.78 -26.25 5.84
N HIS A 16 -3.04 -25.47 5.03
CA HIS A 16 -2.22 -24.37 5.54
C HIS A 16 -3.04 -23.25 6.19
N ARG A 17 -4.29 -23.03 5.74
CA ARG A 17 -5.22 -22.08 6.35
C ARG A 17 -5.55 -22.42 7.81
N ARG A 18 -5.49 -23.70 8.21
CA ARG A 18 -5.74 -24.15 9.59
C ARG A 18 -4.57 -23.91 10.53
N GLU A 19 -3.35 -23.82 10.00
CA GLU A 19 -2.11 -23.58 10.74
C GLU A 19 -1.71 -22.09 10.75
N ALA A 20 -2.37 -21.27 9.94
CA ALA A 20 -2.12 -19.85 9.86
C ALA A 20 -2.35 -19.14 11.22
N PRO A 21 -1.57 -18.08 11.53
CA PRO A 21 -1.82 -17.24 12.69
C PRO A 21 -3.29 -16.79 12.72
N ARG A 22 -3.96 -17.07 13.83
CA ARG A 22 -5.37 -16.64 14.04
C ARG A 22 -5.52 -15.12 14.12
N SER A 23 -4.41 -14.40 14.25
CA SER A 23 -4.35 -12.96 14.34
C SER A 23 -3.02 -12.48 13.78
N VAL A 24 -3.03 -11.31 13.14
CA VAL A 24 -1.85 -10.65 12.58
C VAL A 24 -1.85 -9.20 13.05
N ARG A 25 -0.68 -8.57 13.09
CA ARG A 25 -0.57 -7.14 13.34
C ARG A 25 -0.70 -6.39 12.03
N ALA A 26 -1.71 -5.54 11.93
CA ALA A 26 -2.01 -4.79 10.74
C ALA A 26 -1.97 -3.28 11.00
N ALA A 27 -1.50 -2.52 10.02
CA ALA A 27 -1.59 -1.07 10.01
C ALA A 27 -2.38 -0.56 8.81
N VAL A 28 -3.06 0.57 8.97
CA VAL A 28 -3.86 1.21 7.92
C VAL A 28 -3.32 2.62 7.64
N VAL A 29 -3.07 2.92 6.37
CA VAL A 29 -2.63 4.24 5.90
C VAL A 29 -3.62 4.78 4.88
N THR A 30 -4.33 5.84 5.21
CA THR A 30 -5.15 6.56 4.24
C THR A 30 -4.29 7.63 3.58
N ILE A 31 -4.25 7.65 2.25
CA ILE A 31 -3.47 8.59 1.45
C ILE A 31 -4.44 9.59 0.82
N SER A 32 -4.48 10.81 1.36
CA SER A 32 -5.41 11.84 0.91
C SER A 32 -5.02 13.26 1.34
N ASP A 33 -5.22 14.20 0.43
CA ASP A 33 -5.06 15.64 0.69
C ASP A 33 -6.28 16.28 1.37
N THR A 34 -7.41 15.57 1.45
CA THR A 34 -8.68 16.15 1.92
C THR A 34 -9.32 15.39 3.07
N ARG A 35 -8.99 14.10 3.27
CA ARG A 35 -9.55 13.33 4.37
C ARG A 35 -9.01 13.79 5.72
N THR A 36 -9.90 13.70 6.70
CA THR A 36 -9.67 13.89 8.13
C THR A 36 -10.07 12.61 8.86
N PRO A 37 -9.72 12.44 10.15
CA PRO A 37 -10.18 11.28 10.92
C PRO A 37 -11.70 11.03 10.86
N ASP A 38 -12.49 12.11 10.83
CA ASP A 38 -13.95 12.06 10.77
C ASP A 38 -14.50 11.71 9.38
N THR A 39 -13.77 12.06 8.32
CA THR A 39 -14.24 11.86 6.93
C THR A 39 -13.59 10.66 6.23
N ASP A 40 -12.59 10.03 6.86
CA ASP A 40 -11.90 8.85 6.35
C ASP A 40 -12.72 7.56 6.56
N GLU A 41 -13.73 7.38 5.73
CA GLU A 41 -14.60 6.20 5.73
C GLU A 41 -13.86 4.92 5.35
N SER A 42 -12.93 4.99 4.39
CA SER A 42 -12.20 3.82 3.88
C SER A 42 -11.21 3.27 4.89
N GLY A 43 -10.42 4.15 5.52
CA GLY A 43 -9.52 3.74 6.60
C GLY A 43 -10.28 3.29 7.85
N ARG A 44 -11.42 3.91 8.16
CA ARG A 44 -12.29 3.48 9.26
C ARG A 44 -12.84 2.07 9.01
N TYR A 45 -13.38 1.81 7.83
CA TYR A 45 -13.87 0.49 7.44
C TYR A 45 -12.77 -0.57 7.59
N LEU A 46 -11.56 -0.34 7.05
CA LEU A 46 -10.47 -1.31 7.20
C LEU A 46 -10.11 -1.59 8.66
N ALA A 47 -10.02 -0.55 9.50
CA ALA A 47 -9.73 -0.69 10.91
C ALA A 47 -10.78 -1.52 11.65
N GLU A 48 -12.06 -1.24 11.40
CA GLU A 48 -13.20 -1.98 11.96
C GLU A 48 -13.17 -3.44 11.52
N GLN A 49 -12.98 -3.70 10.22
CA GLN A 49 -12.97 -5.05 9.67
C GLN A 49 -11.76 -5.87 10.13
N LEU A 50 -10.58 -5.28 10.23
CA LEU A 50 -9.40 -5.94 10.78
C LEU A 50 -9.67 -6.42 12.22
N THR A 51 -10.22 -5.53 13.05
CA THR A 51 -10.54 -5.82 14.45
C THR A 51 -11.64 -6.88 14.55
N ALA A 52 -12.70 -6.77 13.73
CA ALA A 52 -13.79 -7.74 13.68
C ALA A 52 -13.34 -9.13 13.22
N SER A 53 -12.31 -9.21 12.38
CA SER A 53 -11.66 -10.46 11.96
C SER A 53 -10.62 -10.99 12.97
N GLY A 54 -10.48 -10.34 14.13
CA GLY A 54 -9.60 -10.78 15.22
C GLY A 54 -8.13 -10.38 15.07
N HIS A 55 -7.79 -9.58 14.06
CA HIS A 55 -6.46 -9.01 13.86
C HIS A 55 -6.22 -7.84 14.82
N GLU A 56 -4.95 -7.54 15.07
CA GLU A 56 -4.54 -6.41 15.90
C GLU A 56 -4.26 -5.20 15.00
N LEU A 57 -4.99 -4.10 15.20
CA LEU A 57 -4.68 -2.84 14.54
C LEU A 57 -3.59 -2.12 15.33
N VAL A 58 -2.35 -2.16 14.84
CA VAL A 58 -1.22 -1.50 15.53
C VAL A 58 -1.24 0.01 15.35
N GLU A 59 -1.73 0.49 14.21
CA GLU A 59 -1.83 1.91 13.93
C GLU A 59 -2.75 2.19 12.75
N ARG A 60 -3.45 3.33 12.80
CA ARG A 60 -4.14 3.94 11.67
C ARG A 60 -3.74 5.40 11.56
N LEU A 61 -3.39 5.85 10.37
CA LEU A 61 -3.01 7.24 10.12
C LEU A 61 -3.40 7.72 8.72
N ILE A 62 -3.43 9.05 8.54
CA ILE A 62 -3.69 9.72 7.27
C ILE A 62 -2.42 10.49 6.86
N VAL A 63 -1.98 10.34 5.61
CA VAL A 63 -0.88 11.11 5.01
C VAL A 63 -1.34 11.82 3.74
N ARG A 64 -0.60 12.84 3.31
CA ARG A 64 -0.80 13.49 2.01
C ARG A 64 -0.42 12.56 0.86
N ASP A 65 -0.93 12.87 -0.34
CA ASP A 65 -0.52 12.20 -1.59
C ASP A 65 0.86 12.71 -2.03
N ASP A 66 1.84 12.49 -1.16
CA ASP A 66 3.24 12.90 -1.30
C ASP A 66 4.17 11.70 -1.15
N ALA A 67 5.17 11.62 -2.03
CA ALA A 67 6.05 10.46 -2.09
C ALA A 67 6.90 10.26 -0.84
N VAL A 68 7.30 11.34 -0.16
CA VAL A 68 8.12 11.28 1.05
C VAL A 68 7.24 10.88 2.24
N GLU A 69 6.05 11.46 2.37
CA GLU A 69 5.12 11.12 3.45
C GLU A 69 4.67 9.65 3.36
N ILE A 70 4.21 9.21 2.19
CA ILE A 70 3.77 7.82 1.96
C ILE A 70 4.90 6.85 2.28
N ARG A 71 6.10 7.09 1.72
CA ARG A 71 7.27 6.23 1.94
C ARG A 71 7.63 6.15 3.43
N SER A 72 7.68 7.30 4.10
CA SER A 72 8.09 7.38 5.51
C SER A 72 7.11 6.64 6.41
N ALA A 73 5.80 6.83 6.20
CA ALA A 73 4.76 6.15 6.94
C ALA A 73 4.83 4.62 6.73
N VAL A 74 4.86 4.16 5.48
CA VAL A 74 4.86 2.74 5.16
C VAL A 74 6.12 2.04 5.67
N VAL A 75 7.32 2.62 5.45
CA VAL A 75 8.58 2.05 5.95
C VAL A 75 8.62 1.97 7.47
N ARG A 76 8.05 2.96 8.17
CA ARG A 76 7.95 2.93 9.63
C ARG A 76 7.03 1.81 10.09
N LEU A 77 5.85 1.69 9.48
CA LEU A 77 4.84 0.70 9.85
C LEU A 77 5.28 -0.74 9.55
N MET A 78 6.02 -0.97 8.46
CA MET A 78 6.60 -2.28 8.14
C MET A 78 7.55 -2.82 9.24
N ARG A 79 8.04 -1.98 10.15
CA ARG A 79 8.88 -2.42 11.29
C ARG A 79 8.08 -2.99 12.45
N VAL A 80 6.79 -2.70 12.52
CA VAL A 80 5.92 -3.02 13.67
C VAL A 80 4.69 -3.85 13.28
N ALA A 81 4.24 -3.77 12.03
CA ALA A 81 3.13 -4.52 11.48
C ALA A 81 3.61 -5.69 10.61
N ASP A 82 2.85 -6.78 10.59
CA ASP A 82 3.01 -7.89 9.66
C ASP A 82 2.38 -7.56 8.29
N VAL A 83 1.34 -6.71 8.30
CA VAL A 83 0.60 -6.26 7.12
C VAL A 83 0.38 -4.74 7.17
N VAL A 84 0.64 -4.03 6.07
CA VAL A 84 0.28 -2.62 5.89
C VAL A 84 -0.71 -2.50 4.74
N LEU A 85 -1.90 -1.96 5.03
CA LEU A 85 -2.93 -1.67 4.04
C LEU A 85 -2.97 -0.17 3.79
N THR A 86 -2.85 0.26 2.53
CA THR A 86 -2.98 1.66 2.15
C THR A 86 -4.22 1.88 1.30
N SER A 87 -4.89 3.02 1.44
CA SER A 87 -6.04 3.39 0.60
C SER A 87 -5.91 4.81 0.08
N GLY A 88 -5.96 4.99 -1.25
CA GLY A 88 -5.88 6.31 -1.90
C GLY A 88 -4.60 6.57 -2.70
N GLY A 89 -4.60 7.66 -3.48
CA GLY A 89 -3.48 8.09 -4.34
C GLY A 89 -3.11 7.14 -5.48
N THR A 90 -4.02 6.23 -5.88
CA THR A 90 -3.79 5.24 -6.95
C THR A 90 -4.43 5.61 -8.28
N GLY A 91 -4.93 6.84 -8.47
CA GLY A 91 -5.51 7.30 -9.74
C GLY A 91 -4.47 7.46 -10.85
N ILE A 92 -4.86 7.82 -12.07
CA ILE A 92 -3.89 8.02 -13.18
C ILE A 92 -3.40 9.47 -13.31
N ALA A 93 -3.78 10.37 -12.40
CA ALA A 93 -3.36 11.75 -12.49
C ALA A 93 -1.87 11.89 -12.17
N GLY A 94 -1.21 12.93 -12.70
CA GLY A 94 0.23 13.14 -12.48
C GLY A 94 0.63 13.34 -11.01
N ARG A 95 -0.33 13.62 -10.12
CA ARG A 95 -0.12 13.73 -8.67
C ARG A 95 -0.26 12.40 -7.92
N ASP A 96 -0.89 11.39 -8.51
CA ASP A 96 -1.18 10.10 -7.85
C ASP A 96 0.11 9.26 -7.75
N VAL A 97 0.81 9.35 -6.62
CA VAL A 97 2.15 8.78 -6.44
C VAL A 97 2.19 7.50 -5.61
N THR A 98 1.07 7.05 -5.03
CA THR A 98 1.03 5.83 -4.20
C THR A 98 1.61 4.62 -4.91
N VAL A 99 1.18 4.33 -6.14
CA VAL A 99 1.57 3.10 -6.85
C VAL A 99 3.09 3.02 -7.07
N PRO A 100 3.77 4.00 -7.69
CA PRO A 100 5.22 3.98 -7.82
C PRO A 100 5.97 3.91 -6.47
N VAL A 101 5.46 4.59 -5.44
CA VAL A 101 6.09 4.58 -4.11
C VAL A 101 6.01 3.20 -3.49
N ILE A 102 4.84 2.58 -3.45
CA ILE A 102 4.65 1.24 -2.87
C ILE A 102 5.43 0.21 -3.69
N GLU A 103 5.36 0.23 -5.02
CA GLU A 103 6.16 -0.66 -5.88
C GLU A 103 7.65 -0.61 -5.55
N SER A 104 8.21 0.59 -5.34
CA SER A 104 9.62 0.75 -4.97
C SER A 104 10.00 0.16 -3.60
N LEU A 105 9.02 -0.13 -2.74
CA LEU A 105 9.22 -0.73 -1.42
C LEU A 105 9.08 -2.26 -1.43
N LEU A 106 8.49 -2.83 -2.48
CA LEU A 106 8.29 -4.26 -2.61
C LEU A 106 9.58 -4.94 -3.07
N VAL A 107 10.01 -5.94 -2.30
CA VAL A 107 11.09 -6.86 -2.67
C VAL A 107 10.56 -8.00 -3.52
N LYS A 108 9.34 -8.47 -3.25
CA LYS A 108 8.68 -9.53 -4.03
C LYS A 108 7.22 -9.17 -4.27
N PRO A 109 6.88 -8.66 -5.48
CA PRO A 109 5.50 -8.37 -5.84
C PRO A 109 4.62 -9.63 -5.84
N ILE A 110 3.34 -9.46 -5.50
CA ILE A 110 2.27 -10.46 -5.61
C ILE A 110 1.27 -9.91 -6.66
N PRO A 111 1.57 -10.04 -7.97
CA PRO A 111 0.77 -9.42 -9.02
C PRO A 111 -0.68 -9.92 -9.04
N GLY A 112 -0.90 -11.17 -8.61
CA GLY A 112 -2.22 -11.78 -8.52
C GLY A 112 -3.22 -10.99 -7.66
N PHE A 113 -2.77 -10.22 -6.66
CA PHE A 113 -3.67 -9.35 -5.90
C PHE A 113 -4.33 -8.28 -6.79
N GLY A 114 -3.53 -7.56 -7.58
CA GLY A 114 -4.05 -6.52 -8.48
C GLY A 114 -4.89 -7.09 -9.62
N GLU A 115 -4.52 -8.27 -10.12
CA GLU A 115 -5.26 -8.99 -11.16
C GLU A 115 -6.65 -9.44 -10.66
N LEU A 116 -6.69 -10.15 -9.54
CA LEU A 116 -7.95 -10.58 -8.92
C LEU A 116 -8.82 -9.39 -8.54
N PHE A 117 -8.22 -8.34 -7.99
CA PHE A 117 -8.94 -7.11 -7.65
C PHE A 117 -9.63 -6.50 -8.88
N ARG A 118 -8.92 -6.40 -10.01
CA ARG A 118 -9.51 -5.88 -11.26
C ARG A 118 -10.58 -6.80 -11.82
N MET A 119 -10.40 -8.12 -11.73
CA MET A 119 -11.42 -9.10 -12.13
C MET A 119 -12.70 -8.94 -11.31
N LEU A 120 -12.60 -8.85 -9.98
CA LEU A 120 -13.75 -8.61 -9.10
C LEU A 120 -14.41 -7.26 -9.39
N SER A 121 -13.59 -6.21 -9.53
CA SER A 121 -14.06 -4.86 -9.88
C SER A 121 -14.77 -4.83 -11.23
N TYR A 122 -14.35 -5.62 -12.22
CA TYR A 122 -14.99 -5.70 -13.52
C TYR A 122 -16.45 -6.19 -13.40
N GLY A 123 -16.76 -7.05 -12.44
CA GLY A 123 -18.13 -7.47 -12.14
C GLY A 123 -19.04 -6.31 -11.72
N GLN A 124 -18.48 -5.26 -11.10
CA GLN A 124 -19.22 -4.13 -10.55
C GLN A 124 -19.22 -2.91 -11.48
N VAL A 125 -18.05 -2.53 -11.99
CA VAL A 125 -17.84 -1.27 -12.74
C VAL A 125 -17.47 -1.48 -14.20
N ARG A 126 -17.46 -2.74 -14.67
CA ARG A 126 -17.17 -3.12 -16.06
C ARG A 126 -15.83 -2.52 -16.54
N GLY A 127 -15.79 -1.94 -17.73
CA GLY A 127 -14.57 -1.42 -18.36
C GLY A 127 -13.81 -0.39 -17.51
N ALA A 128 -14.47 0.31 -16.58
CA ALA A 128 -13.79 1.24 -15.68
C ALA A 128 -12.75 0.55 -14.78
N ALA A 129 -12.90 -0.75 -14.51
CA ALA A 129 -11.94 -1.53 -13.72
C ALA A 129 -10.53 -1.57 -14.33
N MET A 130 -10.39 -1.30 -15.64
CA MET A 130 -9.10 -1.19 -16.31
C MET A 130 -8.22 -0.08 -15.70
N LEU A 131 -8.82 0.98 -15.18
CA LEU A 131 -8.11 2.11 -14.58
C LEU A 131 -7.74 1.88 -13.11
N SER A 132 -8.25 0.80 -12.49
CA SER A 132 -8.01 0.56 -11.08
C SER A 132 -6.61 -0.02 -10.82
N ARG A 133 -5.81 0.71 -10.06
CA ARG A 133 -4.41 0.36 -9.76
C ARG A 133 -4.22 -0.13 -8.31
N ALA A 134 -4.64 -1.37 -8.06
CA ALA A 134 -4.31 -2.07 -6.81
C ALA A 134 -3.06 -2.94 -7.01
N LEU A 135 -2.21 -3.02 -5.99
CA LEU A 135 -1.03 -3.89 -5.99
C LEU A 135 -0.67 -4.33 -4.58
N GLY A 136 0.10 -5.41 -4.47
CA GLY A 136 0.59 -5.86 -3.18
C GLY A 136 1.83 -6.72 -3.31
N GLY A 137 2.51 -6.93 -2.19
CA GLY A 137 3.69 -7.76 -2.15
C GLY A 137 4.40 -7.73 -0.82
N LEU A 138 5.54 -8.41 -0.77
CA LEU A 138 6.42 -8.43 0.38
C LEU A 138 7.43 -7.29 0.29
N GLY A 139 7.59 -6.52 1.36
CA GLY A 139 8.69 -5.59 1.56
C GLY A 139 9.25 -5.69 2.98
N ARG A 140 10.58 -5.74 3.14
CA ARG A 140 11.30 -5.69 4.44
C ARG A 140 10.64 -6.48 5.60
N GLY A 141 10.14 -7.69 5.34
CA GLY A 141 9.55 -8.56 6.36
C GLY A 141 8.07 -8.32 6.67
N ALA A 142 7.38 -7.47 5.91
CA ALA A 142 5.95 -7.20 6.02
C ALA A 142 5.27 -7.28 4.64
N LEU A 143 3.99 -7.64 4.63
CA LEU A 143 3.14 -7.53 3.45
C LEU A 143 2.61 -6.11 3.33
N VAL A 144 2.60 -5.57 2.12
CA VAL A 144 2.08 -4.24 1.83
C VAL A 144 1.08 -4.35 0.69
N PHE A 145 -0.12 -3.80 0.87
CA PHE A 145 -1.17 -3.74 -0.14
C PHE A 145 -1.63 -2.31 -0.35
N ALA A 146 -1.61 -1.84 -1.59
CA ALA A 146 -2.15 -0.55 -1.99
C ALA A 146 -3.50 -0.72 -2.67
N LEU A 147 -4.50 -0.05 -2.11
CA LEU A 147 -5.88 -0.08 -2.55
C LEU A 147 -6.31 1.29 -3.10
N PRO A 148 -7.28 1.34 -4.04
CA PRO A 148 -7.94 2.59 -4.39
C PRO A 148 -8.65 3.25 -3.18
N GLY A 149 -8.87 4.56 -3.28
CA GLY A 149 -9.37 5.39 -2.18
C GLY A 149 -10.89 5.37 -1.96
N SER A 150 -11.66 4.69 -2.82
CA SER A 150 -13.11 4.62 -2.66
C SER A 150 -13.50 3.48 -1.72
N LEU A 151 -14.52 3.70 -0.89
CA LEU A 151 -15.01 2.70 0.06
C LEU A 151 -15.40 1.39 -0.64
N GLY A 152 -16.07 1.46 -1.79
CA GLY A 152 -16.45 0.28 -2.57
C GLY A 152 -15.25 -0.53 -3.11
N ALA A 153 -14.15 0.14 -3.48
CA ALA A 153 -12.93 -0.55 -3.87
C ALA A 153 -12.26 -1.24 -2.68
N VAL A 154 -12.21 -0.55 -1.54
CA VAL A 154 -11.69 -1.13 -0.29
C VAL A 154 -12.51 -2.34 0.16
N GLN A 155 -13.84 -2.25 0.12
CA GLN A 155 -14.75 -3.36 0.40
C GLN A 155 -14.50 -4.53 -0.56
N THR A 156 -14.40 -4.27 -1.86
CA THR A 156 -14.13 -5.31 -2.88
C THR A 156 -12.84 -6.06 -2.58
N ALA A 157 -11.76 -5.35 -2.26
CA ALA A 157 -10.48 -5.99 -1.97
C ALA A 157 -10.48 -6.72 -0.63
N TRP A 158 -11.11 -6.13 0.40
CA TRP A 158 -11.18 -6.75 1.72
C TRP A 158 -12.03 -8.02 1.68
N GLU A 159 -13.27 -7.91 1.23
CA GLU A 159 -14.25 -8.99 1.26
C GLU A 159 -13.97 -10.07 0.24
N GLY A 160 -13.49 -9.70 -0.96
CA GLY A 160 -13.26 -10.65 -2.03
C GLY A 160 -11.89 -11.33 -2.00
N ILE A 161 -10.94 -10.81 -1.21
CA ILE A 161 -9.55 -11.30 -1.22
C ILE A 161 -8.95 -11.32 0.19
N LEU A 162 -8.74 -10.15 0.79
CA LEU A 162 -7.82 -10.03 1.93
C LEU A 162 -8.34 -10.71 3.20
N ARG A 163 -9.64 -10.58 3.50
CA ARG A 163 -10.27 -11.11 4.73
C ARG A 163 -9.91 -12.58 4.99
N ASP A 164 -9.95 -13.40 3.94
CA ASP A 164 -9.77 -14.85 4.07
C ASP A 164 -8.32 -15.29 3.90
N GLU A 165 -7.45 -14.40 3.41
CA GLU A 165 -6.08 -14.73 3.02
C GLU A 165 -5.00 -14.10 3.91
N LEU A 166 -5.28 -13.02 4.66
CA LEU A 166 -4.26 -12.31 5.45
C LEU A 166 -3.45 -13.23 6.38
N GLY A 167 -4.13 -14.10 7.14
CA GLY A 167 -3.46 -15.04 8.03
C GLY A 167 -2.57 -16.02 7.26
N HIS A 168 -3.07 -16.57 6.14
CA HIS A 168 -2.32 -17.51 5.31
C HIS A 168 -1.10 -16.85 4.64
N LEU A 169 -1.25 -15.63 4.15
CA LEU A 169 -0.16 -14.86 3.56
C LEU A 169 0.96 -14.60 4.57
N VAL A 170 0.62 -14.21 5.80
CA VAL A 170 1.61 -14.01 6.87
C VAL A 170 2.28 -15.33 7.27
N TYR A 171 1.51 -16.43 7.35
CA TYR A 171 2.07 -17.76 7.59
C TYR A 171 3.12 -18.14 6.54
N GLU A 172 2.78 -18.01 5.25
CA GLU A 172 3.71 -18.34 4.16
C GLU A 172 4.94 -17.42 4.16
N MET A 173 4.77 -16.14 4.48
CA MET A 173 5.88 -15.19 4.63
C MET A 173 6.88 -15.64 5.71
N VAL A 174 6.37 -16.03 6.90
CA VAL A 174 7.20 -16.48 8.02
C VAL A 174 7.84 -17.84 7.70
N ARG A 175 7.06 -18.79 7.17
CA ARG A 175 7.52 -20.15 6.84
C ARG A 175 8.65 -20.17 5.82
N GLN A 176 8.59 -19.28 4.82
CA GLN A 176 9.63 -19.19 3.78
C GLN A 176 10.90 -18.45 4.23
N GLY A 177 11.00 -18.08 5.52
CA GLY A 177 12.26 -17.62 6.12
C GLY A 177 12.76 -16.30 5.53
N GLN A 178 11.87 -15.32 5.36
CA GLN A 178 12.29 -14.00 4.90
C GLN A 178 13.21 -13.35 5.97
N PRO A 179 14.42 -12.87 5.61
CA PRO A 179 15.46 -12.46 6.57
C PRO A 179 15.09 -11.35 7.57
N GLN A 180 13.88 -10.80 7.47
CA GLN A 180 13.35 -9.75 8.36
C GLN A 180 11.92 -10.02 8.83
N ALA A 181 11.30 -11.15 8.46
CA ALA A 181 9.99 -11.52 8.99
C ALA A 181 10.17 -11.90 10.46
N ARG A 182 9.62 -11.08 11.36
CA ARG A 182 9.53 -11.46 12.78
C ARG A 182 8.62 -12.69 12.87
N PRO A 183 8.94 -13.68 13.71
CA PRO A 183 7.94 -14.68 14.06
C PRO A 183 6.72 -13.93 14.63
N ALA A 184 5.53 -14.24 14.14
CA ALA A 184 4.30 -13.70 14.68
C ALA A 184 4.27 -14.03 16.18
N ALA A 185 4.35 -13.01 17.03
CA ALA A 185 4.14 -13.22 18.46
C ALA A 185 2.72 -13.78 18.63
N PRO A 186 2.52 -14.81 19.47
CA PRO A 186 1.18 -15.33 19.72
C PRO A 186 0.34 -14.19 20.28
N VAL A 187 -0.67 -13.78 19.52
CA VAL A 187 -1.56 -12.71 19.94
C VAL A 187 -2.39 -13.23 21.12
N PRO A 188 -2.39 -12.55 22.27
CA PRO A 188 -3.09 -13.02 23.46
C PRO A 188 -4.59 -13.18 23.18
N ALA A 189 -5.19 -14.19 23.81
CA ALA A 189 -6.63 -14.44 23.71
C ALA A 189 -7.44 -13.17 24.10
N PRO A 190 -8.68 -12.99 23.60
CA PRO A 190 -9.49 -11.79 23.86
C PRO A 190 -9.57 -11.40 25.35
N ALA A 191 -9.70 -12.37 26.25
CA ALA A 191 -9.72 -12.14 27.69
C ALA A 191 -8.41 -11.57 28.27
N ALA A 192 -7.26 -11.91 27.68
CA ALA A 192 -5.97 -11.35 28.08
C ALA A 192 -5.74 -9.95 27.49
N ARG A 193 -6.43 -9.58 26.40
CA ARG A 193 -6.39 -8.23 25.83
C ARG A 193 -7.11 -7.22 26.73
N GLU A 194 -8.26 -7.59 27.30
CA GLU A 194 -8.97 -6.73 28.27
C GLU A 194 -8.13 -6.49 29.52
N ALA A 195 -7.44 -7.52 30.05
CA ALA A 195 -6.57 -7.38 31.21
C ALA A 195 -5.37 -6.43 30.99
N LEU A 196 -4.82 -6.38 29.77
CA LEU A 196 -3.72 -5.47 29.41
C LEU A 196 -4.16 -4.00 29.32
N PHE A 197 -5.43 -3.74 28.98
CA PHE A 197 -6.00 -2.38 29.00
C PHE A 197 -6.36 -1.92 30.42
N THR A 198 -6.75 -2.84 31.31
CA THR A 198 -7.02 -2.53 32.71
C THR A 198 -5.74 -2.16 33.49
N ASP A 199 -4.61 -2.74 33.14
CA ASP A 199 -3.31 -2.49 33.80
C ASP A 199 -2.75 -1.08 33.51
N LEU A 200 -3.03 -0.53 32.32
CA LEU A 200 -2.64 0.84 31.95
C LEU A 200 -3.52 1.94 32.58
N SER A 201 -4.61 1.55 33.26
CA SER A 201 -5.50 2.48 33.96
C SER A 201 -5.02 2.80 35.38
N SER A 202 -3.96 2.12 35.86
CA SER A 202 -3.31 2.44 37.13
C SER A 202 -2.14 3.39 36.86
N PRO A 203 -2.08 4.58 37.49
CA PRO A 203 -0.87 5.39 37.43
C PRO A 203 0.28 4.58 38.07
N PRO A 204 1.51 4.62 37.53
CA PRO A 204 2.64 4.01 38.20
C PRO A 204 2.77 4.65 39.60
N PRO A 205 3.07 3.87 40.65
CA PRO A 205 3.29 4.45 41.98
C PRO A 205 4.42 5.47 41.90
N LEU A 206 4.13 6.70 42.31
CA LEU A 206 5.13 7.75 42.48
C LEU A 206 5.90 7.47 43.77
N ASP A 207 6.86 6.55 43.70
CA ASP A 207 7.89 6.39 44.73
C ASP A 207 9.27 6.63 44.11
N VAL A 208 9.76 7.87 44.28
CA VAL A 208 11.18 8.20 44.16
C VAL A 208 11.69 8.58 45.55
N PRO A 209 12.38 7.67 46.27
CA PRO A 209 13.28 8.05 47.33
C PRO A 209 14.53 8.68 46.71
N GLY A 210 14.86 9.89 47.19
CA GLY A 210 15.91 10.76 46.66
C GLY A 210 17.22 10.03 46.33
N THR A 211 17.53 10.00 45.04
CA THR A 211 18.90 9.80 44.54
C THR A 211 19.35 11.13 43.95
N PRO A 212 20.45 11.74 44.41
CA PRO A 212 20.91 13.01 43.85
C PRO A 212 21.35 12.80 42.39
N LEU A 213 20.92 13.71 41.51
CA LEU A 213 21.35 13.79 40.12
C LEU A 213 22.89 13.95 40.06
N PRO A 214 23.60 13.22 39.20
CA PRO A 214 25.01 13.47 38.97
C PRO A 214 25.18 14.85 38.33
N ALA A 215 26.15 15.62 38.83
CA ALA A 215 26.51 16.93 38.30
C ALA A 215 26.90 16.84 36.82
N ALA A 216 26.37 17.75 36.01
CA ALA A 216 26.72 17.88 34.60
C ALA A 216 28.23 18.16 34.45
N PRO A 217 28.94 17.51 33.50
CA PRO A 217 30.31 17.88 33.19
C PRO A 217 30.33 19.29 32.57
N ALA A 218 31.24 20.13 33.07
CA ALA A 218 31.48 21.47 32.57
C ALA A 218 31.85 21.44 31.08
N SER A 219 31.22 22.32 30.31
CA SER A 219 31.48 22.53 28.89
C SER A 219 32.77 23.32 28.70
N ASP A 220 33.86 22.65 28.30
CA ASP A 220 35.05 23.30 27.74
C ASP A 220 34.81 23.59 26.25
N TRP A 221 34.10 24.67 25.96
CA TRP A 221 34.11 25.32 24.65
C TRP A 221 35.02 26.56 24.73
N ALA A 222 36.32 26.31 24.65
CA ALA A 222 37.34 27.33 24.45
C ALA A 222 38.07 27.09 23.12
N GLY A 223 37.95 28.06 22.19
CA GLY A 223 38.66 28.11 20.92
C GLY A 223 37.71 27.94 19.73
N HIS A 224 37.61 28.83 18.74
CA HIS A 224 38.52 29.87 18.25
C HIS A 224 37.67 30.99 17.63
N ARG A 225 37.86 32.23 18.09
CA ARG A 225 37.54 33.45 17.34
C ARG A 225 38.84 34.05 16.82
N ARG A 226 39.10 33.92 15.52
CA ARG A 226 39.96 34.76 14.63
C ARG A 226 39.61 34.34 13.20
N GLY A 227 39.37 35.18 12.20
CA GLY A 227 39.44 36.62 12.06
C GLY A 227 38.87 36.99 10.68
N ALA A 228 38.46 38.24 10.54
CA ALA A 228 37.97 38.82 9.30
C ALA A 228 39.12 38.99 8.27
N ALA A 229 38.80 38.85 6.98
CA ALA A 229 39.45 39.60 5.92
C ALA A 229 38.53 39.72 4.69
N LEU A 230 38.26 40.97 4.32
CA LEU A 230 37.69 41.43 3.05
C LEU A 230 38.77 41.40 1.95
N GLY A 231 38.37 41.15 0.71
CA GLY A 231 39.17 41.31 -0.52
C GLY A 231 38.42 40.73 -1.73
N THR A 232 37.61 41.53 -2.43
CA THR A 232 37.91 42.23 -3.72
C THR A 232 38.10 41.32 -4.95
N ALA A 233 37.10 41.43 -5.84
CA ALA A 233 37.16 41.60 -7.31
C ALA A 233 38.07 40.73 -8.21
N GLY A 234 37.51 40.35 -9.36
CA GLY A 234 38.14 39.66 -10.50
C GLY A 234 37.72 38.19 -10.54
N GLU A 235 37.21 37.59 -11.61
CA GLU A 235 37.36 37.88 -13.04
C GLU A 235 36.29 37.08 -13.78
N ALA A 236 35.64 37.69 -14.77
CA ALA A 236 34.77 37.02 -15.73
C ALA A 236 35.58 36.59 -16.95
N GLN A 237 35.36 35.37 -17.48
CA GLN A 237 35.75 34.96 -18.84
C GLN A 237 34.95 33.73 -19.32
N PRO A 238 34.88 33.47 -20.64
CA PRO A 238 33.61 33.43 -21.37
C PRO A 238 33.13 32.04 -21.82
N GLY A 239 31.88 31.99 -22.30
CA GLY A 239 31.14 30.79 -22.68
C GLY A 239 31.50 30.13 -24.01
N VAL A 240 30.67 29.14 -24.37
CA VAL A 240 30.44 28.42 -25.66
C VAL A 240 29.71 27.13 -25.26
N LYS A 241 28.61 26.63 -25.83
CA LYS A 241 27.77 26.96 -27.00
C LYS A 241 26.38 26.34 -26.76
N LEU A 242 25.33 27.07 -27.12
CA LEU A 242 23.97 26.56 -27.24
C LEU A 242 23.88 25.64 -28.48
N GLY A 243 23.50 24.37 -28.29
CA GLY A 243 23.11 23.46 -29.37
C GLY A 243 21.60 23.52 -29.59
N ARG A 244 21.16 24.08 -30.72
CA ARG A 244 19.78 24.09 -31.20
C ARG A 244 19.44 22.79 -31.92
N HIS A 245 18.19 22.36 -31.71
CA HIS A 245 17.27 21.67 -32.63
C HIS A 245 17.73 20.47 -33.45
N SER A 246 17.06 19.34 -33.21
CA SER A 246 16.46 18.56 -34.31
C SER A 246 15.10 18.02 -33.87
N GLN A 247 14.04 18.70 -34.32
CA GLN A 247 12.69 18.16 -34.38
C GLN A 247 12.68 17.08 -35.47
N HIS A 248 12.17 15.89 -35.17
CA HIS A 248 11.73 14.95 -36.20
C HIS A 248 10.20 14.87 -36.16
N PRO A 249 9.52 15.01 -37.33
CA PRO A 249 8.07 15.09 -37.40
C PRO A 249 7.41 13.70 -37.29
N SER A 250 6.26 13.73 -36.61
CA SER A 250 5.24 12.68 -36.55
C SER A 250 4.63 12.39 -37.92
N THR A 251 4.55 11.12 -38.31
CA THR A 251 3.64 10.64 -39.36
C THR A 251 2.79 9.50 -38.81
N TYR A 252 1.62 9.84 -38.27
CA TYR A 252 0.49 8.93 -38.16
C TYR A 252 -0.27 8.98 -39.49
N GLU A 253 -0.16 7.93 -40.31
CA GLU A 253 -1.06 7.74 -41.44
C GLU A 253 -2.46 7.41 -40.94
N ARG A 254 -3.46 8.12 -41.49
CA ARG A 254 -4.87 7.93 -41.20
C ARG A 254 -5.41 6.79 -42.06
N THR A 255 -5.79 5.68 -41.44
CA THR A 255 -6.67 4.68 -42.07
C THR A 255 -8.10 5.23 -42.12
N PRO A 256 -8.79 5.26 -43.27
CA PRO A 256 -10.17 5.72 -43.34
C PRO A 256 -11.12 4.68 -42.73
N LEU A 257 -12.04 5.14 -41.86
CA LEU A 257 -13.17 4.37 -41.36
C LEU A 257 -14.15 4.03 -42.50
N VAL A 258 -14.39 2.74 -42.73
CA VAL A 258 -15.52 2.26 -43.54
C VAL A 258 -16.79 2.33 -42.67
N ARG A 259 -17.82 3.03 -43.15
CA ARG A 259 -19.14 3.08 -42.51
C ARG A 259 -19.93 1.81 -42.86
N PRO A 260 -20.66 1.20 -41.90
CA PRO A 260 -21.49 0.03 -42.18
C PRO A 260 -22.82 0.49 -42.77
N GLY A 261 -23.09 0.08 -44.01
CA GLY A 261 -24.37 0.30 -44.66
C GLY A 261 -24.25 0.38 -46.18
N ASP A 262 -24.04 -0.77 -46.83
CA ASP A 262 -24.51 -0.98 -48.19
C ASP A 262 -24.84 -2.46 -48.37
N ALA A 263 -26.15 -2.70 -48.44
CA ALA A 263 -26.78 -3.99 -48.62
C ALA A 263 -26.53 -4.50 -50.05
N ALA A 264 -25.98 -5.71 -50.16
CA ALA A 264 -25.97 -6.44 -51.42
C ALA A 264 -27.40 -6.91 -51.76
N ARG A 265 -27.96 -6.36 -52.84
CA ARG A 265 -29.12 -6.94 -53.54
C ARG A 265 -28.69 -8.20 -54.27
N THR A 266 -29.42 -9.29 -54.09
CA THR A 266 -29.46 -10.41 -55.04
C THR A 266 -30.72 -10.28 -55.91
N PRO A 267 -30.60 -10.44 -57.24
CA PRO A 267 -31.75 -10.41 -58.14
C PRO A 267 -32.31 -11.82 -58.41
N GLY A 268 -33.64 -11.88 -58.51
CA GLY A 268 -34.36 -12.78 -59.43
C GLY A 268 -34.67 -14.18 -58.93
N GLU A 269 -35.94 -14.44 -58.61
CA GLU A 269 -36.67 -15.58 -59.17
C GLU A 269 -38.18 -15.27 -59.17
N GLU A 270 -38.80 -15.68 -60.27
CA GLU A 270 -40.01 -15.18 -60.89
C GLU A 270 -41.15 -16.22 -60.77
N GLU A 271 -42.39 -15.77 -60.89
CA GLU A 271 -43.56 -16.53 -61.37
C GLU A 271 -44.21 -17.62 -60.47
N ARG A 272 -45.29 -17.26 -59.76
CA ARG A 272 -46.72 -17.53 -60.11
C ARG A 272 -47.64 -17.44 -58.89
#